data_AF-A0A2S0P9P7-F1
#
_entry.id   AF-A0A2S0P9P7-F1
#
_cell.length_a   1.000
_cell.length_b   1.000
_cell.length_c   1.000
_cell.angle_alpha   90.00
_cell.angle_beta   90.00
_cell.angle_gamma   90.00
#
_symmetry.space_group_name_H-M   'P 1'
#
loop_
_entity.id
_entity.type
_entity.pdbx_description
1 polymer ?
#
loop_
_entity_poly.entity_id
_entity_poly.type
_entity_poly.pdbx_seq_one_letter_code
_entity_poly.pdbx_strand_id
1 'polypeptide(L)'
;MNRSTAQCRQWLAHHLPEPALAAWRALPRAQLRARIRETDKQQHFFCSMGLALVLSSVATPAIGLPATFLLGLVKEIWDERYGSGFCWYDMAANAIGIMAALPLILV
;
A
#
# COMPACT_ATOMS: atom_id res chain seq x y z
N MET A 1 2.74 1.97 -14.57
CA MET A 1 2.20 3.36 -14.45
C MET A 1 0.74 3.28 -14.00
N ASN A 2 0.48 3.48 -12.70
CA ASN A 2 -0.81 3.17 -12.08
C ASN A 2 -1.90 4.19 -12.52
N ARG A 3 -3.01 3.69 -13.09
CA ARG A 3 -4.05 4.51 -13.77
C ARG A 3 -4.72 5.54 -12.83
N SER A 4 -4.73 5.29 -11.52
CA SER A 4 -5.26 6.20 -10.49
C SER A 4 -4.52 7.54 -10.44
N THR A 5 -3.19 7.52 -10.65
CA THR A 5 -2.36 8.73 -10.58
C THR A 5 -2.46 9.60 -11.82
N ALA A 6 -2.65 8.95 -12.96
CA ALA A 6 -2.85 9.64 -14.22
C ALA A 6 -4.21 10.33 -14.18
N GLN A 7 -5.27 9.63 -13.74
CA GLN A 7 -6.61 10.21 -13.58
C GLN A 7 -6.66 11.35 -12.56
N CYS A 8 -6.02 11.21 -11.40
CA CYS A 8 -5.98 12.28 -10.40
C CYS A 8 -5.20 13.50 -10.89
N ARG A 9 -4.05 13.29 -11.55
CA ARG A 9 -3.30 14.39 -12.19
C ARG A 9 -4.10 15.07 -13.29
N GLN A 10 -4.80 14.30 -14.10
CA GLN A 10 -5.60 14.82 -15.21
C GLN A 10 -6.82 15.59 -14.69
N TRP A 11 -7.51 15.08 -13.67
CA TRP A 11 -8.61 15.79 -13.02
C TRP A 11 -8.15 17.10 -12.37
N LEU A 12 -7.03 17.08 -11.63
CA LEU A 12 -6.46 18.27 -11.00
C LEU A 12 -6.00 19.30 -12.04
N ALA A 13 -5.40 18.86 -13.16
CA ALA A 13 -5.00 19.75 -14.25
C ALA A 13 -6.21 20.43 -14.93
N HIS A 14 -7.39 19.80 -14.92
CA HIS A 14 -8.61 20.40 -15.45
C HIS A 14 -9.33 21.35 -14.46
N HIS A 15 -9.12 21.20 -13.15
CA HIS A 15 -9.92 21.91 -12.13
C HIS A 15 -9.14 22.92 -11.29
N LEU A 16 -7.81 22.89 -11.29
CA LEU A 16 -6.98 23.81 -10.52
C LEU A 16 -6.21 24.78 -11.43
N PRO A 17 -6.15 26.07 -11.07
CA PRO A 17 -5.25 27.01 -11.72
C PRO A 17 -3.78 26.60 -11.47
N GLU A 18 -2.91 26.80 -12.46
CA GLU A 18 -1.47 26.47 -12.43
C GLU A 18 -0.75 26.72 -11.09
N PRO A 19 -0.89 27.88 -10.41
CA PRO A 19 -0.22 28.10 -9.12
C PRO A 19 -0.68 27.12 -8.02
N ALA A 20 -1.95 26.73 -8.02
CA ALA A 20 -2.48 25.76 -7.06
C ALA A 20 -2.02 24.34 -7.39
N LEU A 21 -1.86 24.01 -8.68
CA LEU A 21 -1.30 22.74 -9.13
C LEU A 21 0.19 22.61 -8.74
N ALA A 22 0.96 23.69 -8.87
CA ALA A 22 2.36 23.76 -8.44
C ALA A 22 2.49 23.62 -6.91
N ALA A 23 1.64 24.29 -6.14
CA ALA A 23 1.60 24.14 -4.69
C ALA A 23 1.23 22.71 -4.26
N TRP A 24 0.30 22.05 -4.96
CA TRP A 24 -0.06 20.65 -4.71
C TRP A 24 1.11 19.70 -5.00
N ARG A 25 1.84 19.92 -6.11
CA ARG A 25 3.06 19.17 -6.44
C ARG A 25 4.16 19.37 -5.38
N ALA A 26 4.20 20.53 -4.73
CA ALA A 26 5.16 20.86 -3.69
C ALA A 26 4.79 20.32 -2.29
N LEU A 27 3.56 19.83 -2.07
CA LEU A 27 3.09 19.37 -0.75
C LEU A 27 3.10 17.84 -0.62
N PRO A 28 4.07 17.24 0.11
CA PRO A 28 4.16 15.78 0.27
C PRO A 28 2.93 15.20 0.99
N ARG A 29 2.35 15.97 1.93
CA ARG A 29 1.21 15.53 2.76
C ARG A 29 -0.10 15.40 1.98
N ALA A 30 -0.29 16.22 0.94
CA ALA A 30 -1.49 16.15 0.11
C ALA A 30 -1.44 14.92 -0.81
N GLN A 31 -0.26 14.67 -1.39
CA GLN A 31 -0.01 13.48 -2.20
C GLN A 31 -0.14 12.21 -1.35
N LEU A 32 0.46 12.18 -0.17
CA LEU A 32 0.36 11.04 0.76
C LEU A 32 -1.10 10.71 1.11
N ARG A 33 -1.91 11.72 1.46
CA ARG A 33 -3.33 11.51 1.77
C ARG A 33 -4.12 10.97 0.58
N ALA A 34 -3.83 11.44 -0.63
CA ALA A 34 -4.44 10.90 -1.83
C ALA A 34 -4.06 9.42 -2.04
N ARG A 35 -2.79 9.07 -1.82
CA ARG A 35 -2.28 7.69 -1.96
C ARG A 35 -2.89 6.72 -0.97
N ILE A 36 -2.96 7.08 0.31
CA ILE A 36 -3.51 6.21 1.36
C ILE A 36 -5.00 5.92 1.13
N ARG A 37 -5.72 6.83 0.45
CA ARG A 37 -7.13 6.66 0.11
C ARG A 37 -7.38 5.79 -1.12
N GLU A 38 -6.35 5.38 -1.86
CA GLU A 38 -6.52 4.46 -2.97
C GLU A 38 -6.97 3.10 -2.42
N THR A 39 -8.07 2.56 -2.95
CA THR A 39 -8.65 1.26 -2.54
C THR A 39 -7.62 0.14 -2.56
N ASP A 40 -6.73 0.18 -3.54
CA ASP A 40 -5.59 -0.72 -3.69
C ASP A 40 -4.74 -0.77 -2.40
N LYS A 41 -4.37 0.39 -1.84
CA LYS A 41 -3.57 0.46 -0.59
C LYS A 41 -4.31 -0.05 0.62
N GLN A 42 -5.63 0.14 0.67
CA GLN A 42 -6.47 -0.42 1.72
C GLN A 42 -6.53 -1.95 1.62
N GLN A 43 -6.62 -2.50 0.41
CA GLN A 43 -6.56 -3.95 0.20
C GLN A 43 -5.23 -4.52 0.65
N HIS A 44 -4.10 -3.89 0.31
CA HIS A 44 -2.78 -4.30 0.80
C HIS A 44 -2.69 -4.34 2.33
N PHE A 45 -3.25 -3.34 3.01
CA PHE A 45 -3.35 -3.32 4.47
C PHE A 45 -4.21 -4.47 5.01
N PHE A 46 -5.46 -4.60 4.56
CA PHE A 46 -6.40 -5.61 5.10
C PHE A 46 -5.99 -7.04 4.73
N CYS A 47 -5.51 -7.29 3.51
CA CYS A 47 -5.02 -8.59 3.09
C CYS A 47 -3.79 -9.00 3.90
N SER A 48 -2.83 -8.10 4.11
CA SER A 48 -1.64 -8.41 4.92
C SER A 48 -1.97 -8.62 6.38
N MET A 49 -2.89 -7.85 6.95
CA MET A 49 -3.38 -8.09 8.32
C MET A 49 -4.04 -9.47 8.43
N GLY A 50 -4.93 -9.81 7.50
CA GLY A 50 -5.61 -11.11 7.46
C GLY A 50 -4.63 -12.28 7.27
N LEU A 51 -3.68 -12.15 6.33
CA LEU A 51 -2.64 -13.16 6.12
C LEU A 51 -1.78 -13.36 7.37
N ALA A 52 -1.37 -12.26 8.02
CA ALA A 52 -0.55 -12.33 9.22
C ALA A 52 -1.26 -13.10 10.34
N LEU A 53 -2.56 -12.86 10.53
CA LEU A 53 -3.38 -13.59 11.49
C LEU A 53 -3.50 -15.07 11.12
N VAL A 54 -3.89 -15.38 9.88
CA VAL A 54 -4.11 -16.76 9.44
C VAL A 54 -2.79 -17.56 9.49
N LEU A 55 -1.72 -17.04 8.89
CA LEU A 55 -0.44 -17.74 8.86
C LEU A 55 0.17 -17.88 10.25
N SER A 56 0.01 -16.89 11.13
CA SER A 56 0.49 -17.00 12.52
C SER A 56 -0.40 -17.88 13.40
N SER A 57 -1.64 -18.16 13.00
CA SER A 57 -2.52 -19.13 13.68
C SER A 57 -2.31 -20.58 13.23
N VAL A 58 -1.92 -20.79 11.97
CA VAL A 58 -1.66 -22.13 11.40
C VAL A 58 -0.21 -22.55 11.62
N ALA A 59 0.72 -21.59 11.61
CA ALA A 59 2.12 -21.78 11.96
C ALA A 59 2.45 -21.05 13.26
N THR A 60 3.72 -20.77 13.52
CA THR A 60 4.14 -19.90 14.62
C THR A 60 4.20 -18.45 14.14
N PRO A 61 4.05 -17.44 15.03
CA PRO A 61 4.26 -16.04 14.67
C PRO A 61 5.64 -15.77 14.05
N ALA A 62 6.66 -16.52 14.48
CA ALA A 62 8.02 -16.44 13.95
C ALA A 62 8.11 -16.85 12.46
N ILE A 63 7.14 -17.62 11.95
CA ILE A 63 7.05 -18.03 10.55
C ILE A 63 5.98 -17.19 9.82
N GLY A 64 4.81 -16.99 10.44
CA GLY A 64 3.66 -16.33 9.82
C GLY A 64 3.91 -14.86 9.47
N LEU A 65 4.60 -14.12 10.35
CA LEU A 65 4.93 -12.71 10.12
C LEU A 65 5.92 -12.52 8.94
N PRO A 66 7.11 -13.17 8.91
CA PRO A 66 8.00 -13.05 7.77
C PRO A 66 7.40 -13.63 6.49
N ALA A 67 6.64 -14.73 6.56
CA ALA A 67 5.97 -15.28 5.38
C ALA A 67 4.97 -14.28 4.77
N THR A 68 4.19 -13.58 5.60
CA THR A 68 3.26 -12.54 5.13
C THR A 68 3.99 -11.40 4.43
N PHE A 69 5.08 -10.91 5.02
CA PHE A 69 5.89 -9.84 4.41
C PHE A 69 6.49 -10.29 3.07
N LEU A 70 7.03 -11.51 3.01
CA LEU A 70 7.61 -12.08 1.78
C LEU A 70 6.56 -12.29 0.69
N LEU A 71 5.35 -12.74 1.02
CA LEU A 71 4.25 -12.85 0.04
C LEU A 71 3.88 -11.49 -0.53
N GLY A 72 3.84 -10.46 0.33
CA GLY A 72 3.68 -9.08 -0.08
C GLY A 72 4.78 -8.59 -1.04
N LEU A 73 6.03 -8.89 -0.71
CA LEU A 73 7.18 -8.55 -1.55
C LEU A 73 7.18 -9.30 -2.89
N VAL A 74 6.87 -10.59 -2.88
CA VAL A 74 6.76 -11.41 -4.10
C VAL A 74 5.67 -10.86 -5.01
N LYS A 75 4.53 -10.43 -4.45
CA LYS A 75 3.46 -9.78 -5.22
C LYS A 75 3.95 -8.48 -5.89
N GLU A 76 4.71 -7.64 -5.19
CA GLU A 76 5.28 -6.42 -5.79
C GLU A 76 6.38 -6.70 -6.82
N ILE A 77 7.23 -7.72 -6.61
CA ILE A 77 8.22 -8.17 -7.60
C ILE A 77 7.52 -8.70 -8.86
N TRP A 78 6.42 -9.43 -8.67
CA TRP A 78 5.60 -9.92 -9.77
C TRP A 78 4.98 -8.76 -10.55
N ASP A 79 4.43 -7.76 -9.86
CA ASP A 79 3.83 -6.58 -10.48
C ASP A 79 4.87 -5.69 -11.19
N GLU A 80 6.12 -5.67 -10.73
CA GLU A 80 7.22 -5.03 -11.46
C GLU A 80 7.50 -5.73 -12.79
N ARG A 81 7.41 -7.07 -12.82
CA ARG A 81 7.79 -7.84 -14.02
C ARG A 81 6.65 -8.00 -15.03
N TYR A 82 5.41 -8.08 -14.55
CA TYR A 82 4.24 -8.44 -15.36
C TYR A 82 3.04 -7.50 -15.21
N GLY A 83 3.10 -6.52 -14.29
CA GLY A 83 1.96 -5.73 -13.86
C GLY A 83 2.18 -4.22 -13.86
N SER A 84 1.74 -3.56 -12.78
CA SER A 84 1.67 -2.10 -12.67
C SER A 84 2.99 -1.40 -12.33
N GLY A 85 4.03 -2.16 -11.96
CA GLY A 85 5.27 -1.67 -11.37
C GLY A 85 5.32 -1.88 -9.84
N PHE A 86 6.52 -1.82 -9.27
CA PHE A 86 6.82 -1.92 -7.85
C PHE A 86 6.41 -0.63 -7.11
N CYS A 87 5.68 -0.78 -6.01
CA CYS A 87 5.24 0.35 -5.21
C CYS A 87 5.66 0.23 -3.74
N TRP A 88 6.49 1.17 -3.29
CA TRP A 88 6.88 1.28 -1.87
C TRP A 88 5.70 1.57 -0.94
N TYR A 89 4.65 2.22 -1.42
CA TYR A 89 3.44 2.47 -0.63
C TYR A 89 2.65 1.18 -0.38
N ASP A 90 2.71 0.20 -1.27
CA ASP A 90 2.13 -1.14 -1.06
C ASP A 90 2.91 -1.93 -0.02
N MET A 91 4.24 -1.88 -0.10
CA MET A 91 5.09 -2.49 0.92
C MET A 91 4.87 -1.84 2.30
N ALA A 92 4.68 -0.52 2.36
CA ALA A 92 4.34 0.17 3.60
C ALA A 92 2.96 -0.26 4.13
N ALA A 93 1.94 -0.34 3.26
CA ALA A 93 0.61 -0.80 3.65
C ALA A 93 0.64 -2.25 4.18
N ASN A 94 1.42 -3.14 3.54
CA ASN A 94 1.65 -4.50 4.02
C ASN A 94 2.28 -4.50 5.42
N ALA A 95 3.37 -3.77 5.61
CA ALA A 95 4.07 -3.72 6.89
C ALA A 95 3.17 -3.19 8.01
N ILE A 96 2.38 -2.14 7.74
CA ILE A 96 1.42 -1.58 8.71
C ILE A 96 0.31 -2.60 9.02
N GLY A 97 -0.19 -3.34 8.01
CA GLY A 97 -1.17 -4.41 8.21
C GLY A 97 -0.64 -5.53 9.11
N ILE A 98 0.62 -5.95 8.92
CA ILE A 98 1.30 -6.93 9.78
C ILE A 98 1.43 -6.39 11.21
N MET A 99 1.87 -5.14 11.39
CA MET A 99 1.97 -4.52 12.72
C MET A 99 0.62 -4.43 13.42
N ALA A 100 -0.45 -4.13 12.69
CA ALA A 100 -1.81 -4.08 13.23
C ALA A 100 -2.32 -5.47 13.69
N ALA A 101 -1.78 -6.56 13.13
CA ALA A 101 -2.10 -7.92 13.55
C ALA A 101 -1.38 -8.35 14.84
N LEU A 102 -0.24 -7.73 15.20
CA LEU A 102 0.58 -8.14 16.34
C LEU A 102 -0.18 -8.22 17.68
N PRO A 103 -1.01 -7.23 18.07
CA PRO A 103 -1.74 -7.31 19.33
C PRO A 103 -2.72 -8.48 19.40
N LEU A 104 -3.19 -8.99 18.26
CA LEU A 104 -4.11 -10.13 18.21
C LEU A 104 -3.37 -11.47 18.18
N ILE A 105 -2.11 -11.48 17.74
CA ILE A 105 -1.26 -12.68 17.67
C ILE A 105 -0.56 -12.96 19.00
N LEU A 106 -0.26 -11.92 19.77
CA LEU A 106 0.51 -12.00 21.03
C LEU A 106 -0.35 -12.12 22.30
N VAL A 107 -1.67 -12.24 22.14
CA VAL A 107 -2.65 -12.46 23.23
C VAL A 107 -2.99 -13.94 23.30
#